data_AF-A0A6B9YQZ2-F1
#
_entry.id   AF-A0A6B9YQZ2-F1
#
_cell.length_a   1.000
_cell.length_b   1.000
_cell.length_c   1.000
_cell.angle_alpha   90.00
_cell.angle_beta   90.00
_cell.angle_gamma   90.00
#
_symmetry.space_group_name_H-M   'P 1'
#
loop_
_entity.id
_entity.type
_entity.pdbx_description
1 polymer ?
#
loop_
_entity_poly.entity_id
_entity_poly.type
_entity_poly.pdbx_seq_one_letter_code
_entity_poly.pdbx_strand_id
1 'polypeptide(L)'
;MANPISFKPQPVDPHLELEQRLARAPRKHAEALLVVYDILEAAHENGTLDAVHGLVFARDKIAGRLAEYAGTPEGKAALLNLLELGKVLASLDPEVLAPLVDSMQKTTGEHRQEKTPPSTWQLFRRATSEDGRRGLSFLTLFLTNLGRSLKR
;
A
#
# COMPACT_ATOMS: atom_id res chain seq x y z
N MET A 1 48.12 1.01 -56.54
CA MET A 1 46.95 1.58 -55.82
C MET A 1 45.99 0.42 -55.56
N ALA A 2 45.66 0.12 -54.30
CA ALA A 2 44.83 -1.04 -53.96
C ALA A 2 43.34 -0.74 -54.18
N ASN A 3 42.62 -1.64 -54.84
CA ASN A 3 41.20 -1.50 -55.16
C ASN A 3 40.35 -1.82 -53.91
N PRO A 4 39.37 -0.98 -53.53
CA PRO A 4 38.56 -1.24 -52.35
C PRO A 4 37.59 -2.40 -52.60
N ILE A 5 37.55 -3.34 -51.65
CA ILE A 5 36.64 -4.48 -51.68
C ILE A 5 35.24 -3.96 -51.31
N SER A 6 34.26 -4.13 -52.20
CA SER A 6 32.88 -3.74 -51.92
C SER A 6 32.26 -4.75 -50.94
N PHE A 7 32.28 -4.42 -49.65
CA PHE A 7 31.57 -5.16 -48.63
C PHE A 7 30.10 -4.74 -48.64
N LYS A 8 29.23 -5.63 -49.11
CA LYS A 8 27.78 -5.50 -48.94
C LYS A 8 27.36 -6.44 -47.81
N PRO A 9 27.05 -5.92 -46.60
CA PRO A 9 26.53 -6.75 -45.53
C PRO A 9 25.20 -7.36 -46.01
N GLN A 10 25.12 -8.69 -45.96
CA GLN A 10 23.87 -9.39 -46.24
C GLN A 10 22.88 -9.01 -45.13
N PRO A 11 21.65 -8.57 -45.44
CA PRO A 11 20.69 -8.20 -44.42
C PRO A 11 20.31 -9.45 -43.63
N VAL A 12 20.82 -9.54 -42.41
CA VAL A 12 20.46 -10.60 -41.47
C VAL A 12 19.09 -10.24 -40.92
N ASP A 13 18.12 -11.14 -41.10
CA ASP A 13 16.79 -11.00 -40.53
C ASP A 13 16.90 -11.05 -38.99
N PRO A 14 16.57 -9.97 -38.27
CA PRO A 14 16.72 -9.89 -36.81
C PRO A 14 15.90 -10.97 -36.09
N HIS A 15 14.76 -11.37 -36.66
CA HIS A 15 13.89 -12.40 -36.07
C HIS A 15 14.54 -13.78 -36.15
N LEU A 16 15.20 -14.07 -37.27
CA LEU A 16 15.85 -15.34 -37.52
C LEU A 16 17.11 -15.51 -36.65
N GLU A 17 17.80 -14.41 -36.34
CA GLU A 17 18.89 -14.39 -35.36
C GLU A 17 18.40 -14.58 -33.91
N LEU A 18 17.26 -13.97 -33.56
CA LEU A 18 16.61 -14.15 -32.25
C LEU A 18 16.13 -15.58 -32.03
N GLU A 19 15.52 -16.21 -33.03
CA GLU A 19 15.09 -17.62 -32.98
C GLU A 19 16.28 -18.57 -32.83
N GLN A 20 17.38 -18.33 -33.55
CA GLN A 20 18.60 -19.13 -33.40
C GLN A 20 19.26 -18.95 -32.03
N ARG A 21 19.22 -17.75 -31.46
CA ARG A 21 19.70 -17.47 -30.10
C ARG A 21 18.81 -18.13 -29.05
N LEU A 22 17.49 -18.08 -29.22
CA LEU A 22 16.52 -18.73 -28.35
C LEU A 22 16.66 -20.26 -28.38
N ALA A 23 16.89 -20.85 -29.56
CA ALA A 23 17.12 -22.28 -29.71
C ALA A 23 18.44 -22.77 -29.05
N ARG A 24 19.44 -21.88 -28.90
CA ARG A 24 20.75 -22.18 -28.30
C ARG A 24 20.88 -21.77 -26.83
N ALA A 25 20.06 -20.83 -26.36
CA ALA A 25 20.06 -20.32 -24.99
C ALA A 25 19.91 -21.41 -23.90
N PRO A 26 19.09 -22.46 -24.06
CA PRO A 26 18.88 -23.47 -23.02
C PRO A 26 20.14 -24.25 -22.64
N ARG A 27 21.06 -24.47 -23.59
CA ARG A 27 22.31 -25.20 -23.34
C ARG A 27 23.39 -24.33 -22.70
N LYS A 28 23.38 -23.02 -22.96
CA LYS A 28 24.39 -22.07 -22.45
C LYS A 28 24.01 -21.47 -21.10
N HIS A 29 22.71 -21.38 -20.81
CA HIS A 29 22.16 -20.83 -19.58
C HIS A 29 21.34 -21.85 -18.80
N ALA A 30 21.61 -23.15 -18.99
CA ALA A 30 20.89 -24.25 -18.33
C ALA A 30 20.81 -24.04 -16.82
N GLU A 31 21.92 -23.66 -16.20
CA GLU A 31 22.00 -23.39 -14.76
C GLU A 31 21.16 -22.16 -14.34
N ALA A 32 21.20 -21.07 -15.11
CA ALA A 32 20.38 -19.89 -14.82
C ALA A 32 18.88 -20.17 -15.03
N LEU A 33 18.53 -21.02 -16.00
CA LEU A 33 17.15 -21.46 -16.21
C LEU A 33 16.66 -22.34 -15.07
N LEU A 34 17.51 -23.26 -14.57
CA LEU A 34 17.19 -24.05 -13.38
C LEU A 34 16.97 -23.16 -12.16
N VAL A 35 17.81 -22.14 -11.94
CA VAL A 35 17.60 -21.16 -10.87
C VAL A 35 16.28 -20.39 -11.03
N VAL A 36 15.90 -20.04 -12.25
CA VAL A 36 14.59 -19.41 -12.51
C VAL A 36 13.44 -20.37 -12.19
N TYR A 37 13.58 -21.64 -12.54
CA TYR A 37 12.59 -22.67 -12.17
C TYR A 37 12.50 -22.88 -10.66
N ASP A 38 13.63 -22.91 -9.94
CA ASP A 38 13.66 -23.02 -8.48
C ASP A 38 12.99 -21.80 -7.82
N ILE A 39 13.19 -20.59 -8.37
CA ILE A 39 12.51 -19.38 -7.90
C ILE A 39 11.00 -19.48 -8.15
N LEU A 40 10.59 -19.99 -9.31
CA LEU A 40 9.18 -20.21 -9.65
C LEU A 40 8.55 -21.28 -8.76
N GLU A 41 9.27 -22.35 -8.46
CA GLU A 41 8.85 -23.42 -7.56
C GLU A 41 8.71 -22.91 -6.13
N ALA A 42 9.72 -22.21 -5.61
CA ALA A 42 9.65 -21.59 -4.29
C ALA A 42 8.52 -20.55 -4.19
N ALA A 43 8.28 -19.77 -5.25
CA ALA A 43 7.16 -18.83 -5.33
C ALA A 43 5.80 -19.53 -5.45
N HIS A 44 5.75 -20.76 -5.97
CA HIS A 44 4.54 -21.57 -6.00
C HIS A 44 4.27 -22.20 -4.63
N GLU A 45 5.29 -22.81 -4.00
CA GLU A 45 5.18 -23.45 -2.69
C GLU A 45 4.77 -22.49 -1.57
N ASN A 46 5.28 -21.25 -1.61
CA ASN A 46 4.92 -20.22 -0.63
C ASN A 46 3.59 -19.50 -0.96
N GLY A 47 2.88 -19.92 -2.00
CA GLY A 47 1.59 -19.37 -2.41
C GLY A 47 1.63 -17.99 -3.06
N THR A 48 2.82 -17.43 -3.34
CA THR A 48 2.95 -16.13 -3.98
C THR A 48 2.46 -16.18 -5.43
N LEU A 49 2.77 -17.27 -6.15
CA LEU A 49 2.30 -17.49 -7.51
C LEU A 49 0.77 -17.63 -7.54
N ASP A 50 0.19 -18.31 -6.56
CA ASP A 50 -1.27 -18.48 -6.43
C ASP A 50 -1.97 -17.16 -6.08
N ALA A 51 -1.35 -16.31 -5.25
CA ALA A 51 -1.85 -14.98 -4.95
C ALA A 51 -1.83 -14.07 -6.18
N VAL A 52 -0.73 -14.09 -6.94
CA VAL A 52 -0.61 -13.34 -8.21
C VAL A 52 -1.58 -13.89 -9.25
N HIS A 53 -1.68 -15.21 -9.38
CA HIS A 53 -2.61 -15.86 -10.28
C HIS A 53 -4.06 -15.53 -9.91
N GLY A 54 -4.43 -15.62 -8.63
CA GLY A 54 -5.72 -15.24 -8.11
C GLY A 54 -6.05 -13.77 -8.35
N LEU A 55 -5.09 -12.87 -8.18
CA LEU A 55 -5.25 -11.45 -8.49
C LEU A 55 -5.49 -11.19 -9.98
N VAL A 56 -4.72 -11.84 -10.85
CA VAL A 56 -4.85 -11.72 -12.31
C VAL A 56 -6.18 -12.33 -12.79
N PHE A 57 -6.58 -13.47 -12.25
CA PHE A 57 -7.82 -14.15 -12.63
C PHE A 57 -9.06 -13.47 -12.06
N ALA A 58 -8.96 -12.89 -10.86
CA ALA A 58 -10.04 -12.13 -10.25
C ALA A 58 -10.14 -10.69 -10.78
N ARG A 59 -9.18 -10.23 -11.59
CA ARG A 59 -9.14 -8.86 -12.12
C ARG A 59 -10.43 -8.49 -12.84
N ASP A 60 -10.98 -9.35 -13.69
CA ASP A 60 -12.12 -8.96 -14.53
C ASP A 60 -13.42 -8.89 -13.71
N LYS A 61 -13.54 -9.70 -12.65
CA LYS A 61 -14.68 -9.66 -11.70
C LYS A 61 -14.57 -8.51 -10.68
N ILE A 62 -13.37 -8.26 -10.15
CA ILE A 62 -13.12 -7.27 -9.10
C ILE A 62 -12.96 -5.88 -9.71
N ALA A 63 -12.14 -5.73 -10.76
CA ALA A 63 -11.90 -4.44 -11.40
C ALA A 63 -13.16 -3.92 -12.10
N GLY A 64 -13.98 -4.79 -12.70
CA GLY A 64 -15.26 -4.39 -13.29
C GLY A 64 -16.20 -3.77 -12.25
N ARG A 65 -16.41 -4.46 -11.13
CA ARG A 65 -17.27 -3.98 -10.03
C ARG A 65 -16.73 -2.74 -9.34
N LEU A 66 -15.41 -2.67 -9.14
CA LEU A 66 -14.77 -1.49 -8.55
C LEU A 66 -14.79 -0.29 -9.50
N ALA A 67 -14.62 -0.49 -10.80
CA ALA A 67 -14.71 0.56 -11.81
C ALA A 67 -16.14 1.06 -11.98
N GLU A 68 -17.12 0.16 -11.99
CA GLU A 68 -18.55 0.50 -11.97
C GLU A 68 -18.89 1.31 -10.72
N TYR A 69 -18.46 0.86 -9.54
CA TYR A 69 -18.68 1.57 -8.28
C TYR A 69 -17.98 2.94 -8.26
N ALA A 70 -16.72 3.01 -8.69
CA ALA A 70 -15.96 4.26 -8.79
C ALA A 70 -16.61 5.27 -9.75
N GLY A 71 -17.35 4.79 -10.76
CA GLY A 71 -18.11 5.60 -11.70
C GLY A 71 -19.42 6.16 -11.12
N THR A 72 -19.93 5.62 -10.01
CA THR A 72 -21.13 6.18 -9.34
C THR A 72 -20.77 7.44 -8.56
N PRO A 73 -21.74 8.36 -8.33
CA PRO A 73 -21.51 9.53 -7.48
C PRO A 73 -21.04 9.15 -6.07
N GLU A 74 -21.54 8.04 -5.50
CA GLU A 74 -21.14 7.54 -4.19
C GLU A 74 -19.70 7.02 -4.19
N GLY A 75 -19.30 6.23 -5.20
CA GLY A 75 -17.92 5.72 -5.27
C GLY A 75 -16.91 6.81 -5.57
N LYS A 76 -17.26 7.80 -6.40
CA LYS A 76 -16.44 8.99 -6.60
C LYS A 76 -16.28 9.80 -5.32
N ALA A 77 -17.38 10.02 -4.58
CA ALA A 77 -17.32 10.69 -3.28
C ALA A 77 -16.47 9.90 -2.27
N ALA A 78 -16.61 8.58 -2.23
CA ALA A 78 -15.81 7.72 -1.37
C ALA A 78 -14.31 7.80 -1.70
N LEU A 79 -13.94 7.77 -2.99
CA LEU A 79 -12.55 7.92 -3.43
C LEU A 79 -11.99 9.30 -3.09
N LEU A 80 -12.76 10.36 -3.30
CA LEU A 80 -12.34 11.71 -2.93
C LEU A 80 -12.17 11.85 -1.41
N ASN A 81 -13.11 11.31 -0.63
CA ASN A 81 -12.99 11.29 0.84
C ASN A 81 -11.76 10.49 1.28
N LEU A 82 -11.46 9.36 0.65
CA LEU A 82 -10.26 8.57 0.93
C LEU A 82 -8.98 9.37 0.64
N LEU A 83 -8.94 10.10 -0.48
CA LEU A 83 -7.82 10.96 -0.83
C LEU A 83 -7.66 12.11 0.16
N GLU A 84 -8.76 12.74 0.58
CA GLU A 84 -8.73 13.80 1.61
C GLU A 84 -8.28 13.25 2.97
N LEU A 85 -8.74 12.07 3.37
CA LEU A 85 -8.23 11.38 4.57
C LEU A 85 -6.73 11.08 4.46
N GLY A 86 -6.27 10.65 3.28
CA GLY A 86 -4.86 10.45 3.01
C GLY A 86 -4.05 11.74 3.14
N LYS A 87 -4.58 12.87 2.66
CA LYS A 87 -3.95 14.19 2.85
C LYS A 87 -3.91 14.60 4.31
N VAL A 88 -4.99 14.38 5.07
CA VAL A 88 -5.02 14.64 6.52
C VAL A 88 -3.91 13.84 7.19
N LEU A 89 -3.84 12.54 6.95
CA LEU A 89 -2.80 11.67 7.51
C LEU A 89 -1.39 12.11 7.11
N ALA A 90 -1.18 12.51 5.86
CA ALA A 90 0.11 12.99 5.37
C ALA A 90 0.48 14.39 5.90
N SER A 91 -0.51 15.21 6.25
CA SER A 91 -0.33 16.56 6.80
C SER A 91 -0.06 16.59 8.31
N LEU A 92 -0.26 15.45 9.00
CA LEU A 92 0.07 15.34 10.41
C LEU A 92 1.59 15.25 10.57
N ASP A 93 2.15 16.11 11.42
CA ASP A 93 3.56 16.04 11.76
C ASP A 93 3.88 14.69 12.43
N PRO A 94 4.99 14.03 12.08
CA PRO A 94 5.42 12.77 12.70
C PRO A 94 5.55 12.87 14.23
N GLU A 95 5.91 14.06 14.72
CA GLU A 95 6.03 14.37 16.15
C GLU A 95 4.68 14.34 16.89
N VAL A 96 3.57 14.53 16.17
CA VAL A 96 2.21 14.41 16.71
C VAL A 96 1.68 12.99 16.52
N LEU A 97 1.96 12.37 15.36
CA LEU A 97 1.50 11.03 14.99
C LEU A 97 2.09 9.93 15.89
N ALA A 98 3.40 9.95 16.14
CA ALA A 98 4.09 8.93 16.93
C ALA A 98 3.57 8.79 18.38
N PRO A 99 3.44 9.87 19.18
CA PRO A 99 2.87 9.76 20.52
C PRO A 99 1.37 9.43 20.51
N LEU A 100 0.63 9.79 19.45
CA LEU A 100 -0.76 9.38 19.27
C LEU A 100 -0.88 7.86 19.09
N VAL A 101 -0.06 7.28 18.23
CA VAL A 101 -0.03 5.82 18.01
C VAL A 101 0.42 5.08 19.27
N ASP A 102 1.45 5.56 19.95
CA ASP A 102 1.95 4.97 21.20
C ASP A 102 0.89 5.04 22.32
N SER A 103 0.21 6.19 22.48
CA SER A 103 -0.88 6.32 23.44
C SER A 103 -2.08 5.44 23.10
N MET A 104 -2.42 5.25 21.82
CA MET A 104 -3.47 4.30 21.41
C MET A 104 -3.13 2.84 21.76
N GLN A 105 -1.88 2.43 21.54
CA GLN A 105 -1.42 1.08 21.90
C GLN A 105 -1.45 0.87 23.41
N LYS A 106 -0.96 1.85 24.19
CA LYS A 106 -1.02 1.83 25.66
C LYS A 106 -2.45 1.78 26.17
N THR A 107 -3.34 2.63 25.65
CA THR A 107 -4.75 2.67 26.05
C THR A 107 -5.45 1.36 25.73
N THR A 108 -5.18 0.75 24.56
CA THR A 108 -5.74 -0.56 24.18
C THR A 108 -5.22 -1.67 25.09
N GLY A 109 -3.95 -1.61 25.50
CA GLY A 109 -3.35 -2.51 26.48
C GLY A 109 -3.99 -2.38 27.85
N GLU A 110 -4.15 -1.14 28.34
CA GLU A 110 -4.79 -0.83 29.63
C GLU A 110 -6.26 -1.22 29.66
N HIS A 111 -7.03 -0.95 28.59
CA HIS A 111 -8.42 -1.39 28.46
C HIS A 111 -8.56 -2.92 28.43
N ARG A 112 -7.62 -3.63 27.80
CA ARG A 112 -7.61 -5.11 27.82
C ARG A 112 -7.26 -5.67 29.19
N GLN A 113 -6.49 -4.93 30.00
CA GLN A 113 -6.14 -5.32 31.37
C GLN A 113 -7.20 -4.90 32.40
N GLU A 114 -8.04 -3.89 32.10
CA GLU A 114 -9.21 -3.50 32.89
C GLU A 114 -10.28 -4.62 32.83
N LYS A 115 -10.18 -5.59 33.75
CA LYS A 115 -11.12 -6.72 33.87
C LYS A 115 -12.50 -6.31 34.37
N THR A 116 -12.64 -5.13 34.97
CA THR A 116 -13.90 -4.61 35.49
C THR A 116 -14.15 -3.21 34.94
N PRO A 117 -15.38 -2.89 34.50
CA PRO A 117 -15.69 -1.57 33.96
C PRO A 117 -15.44 -0.49 35.03
N PRO A 118 -14.80 0.64 34.66
CA PRO A 118 -14.52 1.71 35.61
C PRO A 118 -15.81 2.30 36.16
N SER A 119 -15.81 2.66 37.44
CA SER A 119 -16.96 3.30 38.07
C SER A 119 -17.15 4.74 37.56
N THR A 120 -18.38 5.24 37.63
CA THR A 120 -18.70 6.63 37.25
C THR A 120 -17.85 7.65 38.01
N TRP A 121 -17.52 7.37 39.27
CA TRP A 121 -16.61 8.18 40.07
C TRP A 121 -15.15 8.15 39.55
N GLN A 122 -14.66 6.97 39.15
CA GLN A 122 -13.32 6.84 38.56
C GLN A 122 -13.21 7.58 37.23
N LEU A 123 -14.26 7.52 36.39
CA LEU A 123 -14.33 8.29 35.14
C LEU A 123 -14.29 9.80 35.40
N PHE A 124 -15.09 10.27 36.37
CA PHE A 124 -15.09 11.68 36.76
C PHE A 124 -13.73 12.15 37.29
N ARG A 125 -13.08 11.34 38.14
CA ARG A 125 -11.74 11.62 38.65
C ARG A 125 -10.69 11.63 37.53
N ARG A 126 -10.79 10.71 36.56
CA ARG A 126 -9.89 10.64 35.39
C ARG A 126 -10.06 11.88 34.50
N ALA A 127 -11.29 12.30 34.24
CA ALA A 127 -11.59 13.52 33.47
C ALA A 127 -11.09 14.81 34.15
N THR A 128 -11.14 14.85 35.48
CA THR A 128 -10.71 16.02 36.28
C THR A 128 -9.24 15.98 36.72
N SER A 129 -8.51 14.92 36.36
CA SER A 129 -7.06 14.79 36.58
C SER A 129 -6.26 15.81 35.76
N GLU A 130 -4.98 15.99 36.09
CA GLU A 130 -4.10 16.92 35.35
C GLU A 130 -4.03 16.58 33.85
N ASP A 131 -3.81 15.31 33.52
CA ASP A 131 -3.77 14.85 32.13
C ASP A 131 -5.15 14.88 31.45
N GLY A 132 -6.22 14.58 32.18
CA GLY A 132 -7.59 14.70 31.70
C GLY A 132 -7.93 16.15 31.31
N ARG A 133 -7.52 17.13 32.13
CA ARG A 133 -7.69 18.55 31.84
C ARG A 133 -6.87 18.99 30.63
N ARG A 134 -5.63 18.51 30.48
CA ARG A 134 -4.79 18.79 29.31
C ARG A 134 -5.43 18.26 28.02
N GLY A 135 -5.94 17.02 28.05
CA GLY A 135 -6.67 16.43 26.92
C GLY A 135 -7.97 17.18 26.56
N LEU A 136 -8.76 17.55 27.58
CA LEU A 136 -9.97 18.36 27.38
C LEU A 136 -9.65 19.77 26.84
N SER A 137 -8.55 20.39 27.29
CA SER A 137 -8.08 21.66 26.74
C SER A 137 -7.71 21.53 25.25
N PHE A 138 -7.02 20.46 24.86
CA PHE A 138 -6.70 20.21 23.45
C PHE A 138 -7.97 20.02 22.61
N LEU A 139 -8.91 19.19 23.07
CA LEU A 139 -10.17 18.94 22.36
C LEU A 139 -11.00 20.21 22.18
N THR A 140 -11.10 21.03 23.23
CA THR A 140 -11.85 22.30 23.16
C THR A 140 -11.18 23.30 22.22
N LEU A 141 -9.85 23.38 22.18
CA LEU A 141 -9.12 24.19 21.20
C LEU A 141 -9.32 23.69 19.76
N PHE A 142 -9.25 22.37 19.55
CA PHE A 142 -9.52 21.75 18.25
C PHE A 142 -10.94 22.07 17.77
N LEU A 143 -11.95 21.85 18.60
CA LEU A 143 -13.36 22.15 18.28
C LEU A 143 -13.58 23.63 18.00
N THR A 144 -12.92 24.52 18.74
CA THR A 144 -13.00 25.97 18.52
C THR A 144 -12.42 26.36 17.16
N ASN A 145 -11.25 25.81 16.80
CA ASN A 145 -10.62 26.08 15.52
C ASN A 145 -11.42 25.51 14.34
N LEU A 146 -11.99 24.30 14.50
CA LEU A 146 -12.89 23.71 13.51
C LEU A 146 -14.17 24.55 13.33
N GLY A 147 -14.77 25.02 14.42
CA GLY A 147 -15.93 25.92 14.38
C GLY A 147 -15.63 27.24 13.65
N ARG A 148 -14.42 27.79 13.80
CA ARG A 148 -13.98 28.98 13.06
C ARG A 148 -13.82 28.69 11.56
N SER A 149 -13.34 27.52 11.17
CA SER A 149 -13.20 27.18 9.74
C SER A 149 -14.53 26.97 9.02
N LEU A 150 -15.59 26.59 9.75
CA LEU A 150 -16.94 26.41 9.22
C LEU A 150 -17.73 27.71 9.03
N LYS A 151 -17.23 28.85 9.53
CA LYS A 151 -17.87 30.17 9.36
C LYS A 151 -17.58 30.83 7.99
N ARG A 152 -17.11 30.05 7.01
CA ARG A 152 -16.91 30.48 5.62
C ARG A 152 -18.19 30.35 4.81
#